data_AF-A0A328TSD5-F1
#
_entry.id   AF-A0A328TSD5-F1
#
_cell.length_a   1.000
_cell.length_b   1.000
_cell.length_c   1.000
_cell.angle_alpha   90.00
_cell.angle_beta   90.00
_cell.angle_gamma   90.00
#
_symmetry.space_group_name_H-M   'P 1'
#
loop_
_entity.id
_entity.type
_entity.pdbx_description
1 polymer ?
#
loop_
_entity_poly.entity_id
_entity_poly.type
_entity_poly.pdbx_seq_one_letter_code
_entity_poly.pdbx_strand_id
1 'polypeptide(L)'
;MKLASNLQTKFTEIVAGEPGTGKSVALGALSEAILFSGQSNLPFLSYVDKGFSAQGLVRLIRDALPKSRQHEVIGLVLENSRQHCKNPFDVQLGMKYPITPELEYLVNIGEILCVNPDTGTPPNSQDCRQILGMIIGKAYETNASLAPVRYAPTLEPSVDEALDKTGIRLAYDSTWWSKATWYEVRDLLFFRGELAAATRAHYQAMPELSDLQVYLNDEDVRA
;
A
#
# COMPACT_ATOMS: atom_id res chain seq x y z
N MET A 1 11.56 -8.96 -35.38
CA MET A 1 11.33 -8.98 -33.91
C MET A 1 9.89 -8.53 -33.69
N LYS A 2 9.01 -9.38 -33.15
CA LYS A 2 7.64 -8.96 -32.78
C LYS A 2 7.73 -8.29 -31.40
N LEU A 3 7.67 -6.97 -31.35
CA LEU A 3 7.51 -6.22 -30.10
C LEU A 3 6.12 -6.54 -29.53
N ALA A 4 6.02 -6.75 -28.21
CA ALA A 4 4.77 -7.03 -27.49
C ALA A 4 4.03 -8.31 -27.96
N SER A 5 4.75 -9.39 -28.26
CA SER A 5 4.11 -10.69 -28.55
C SER A 5 3.59 -11.36 -27.28
N ASN A 6 2.52 -12.16 -27.39
CA ASN A 6 1.93 -12.92 -26.28
C ASN A 6 2.90 -13.97 -25.67
N LEU A 7 4.05 -14.22 -26.30
CA LEU A 7 5.12 -15.10 -25.81
C LEU A 7 6.16 -14.36 -24.96
N GLN A 8 6.13 -13.02 -24.96
CA GLN A 8 7.10 -12.20 -24.24
C GLN A 8 6.60 -11.95 -22.82
N THR A 9 7.16 -12.68 -21.87
CA THR A 9 6.80 -12.58 -20.44
C THR A 9 7.41 -11.36 -19.75
N LYS A 10 8.54 -10.85 -20.27
CA LYS A 10 9.21 -9.65 -19.77
C LYS A 10 9.86 -8.88 -20.92
N PHE A 11 9.70 -7.56 -20.90
CA PHE A 11 10.45 -6.62 -21.73
C PHE A 11 11.08 -5.57 -20.83
N THR A 12 12.38 -5.32 -20.97
CA THR A 12 13.09 -4.32 -20.18
C THR A 12 13.94 -3.50 -21.13
N GLU A 13 13.69 -2.19 -21.12
CA GLU A 13 14.41 -1.23 -21.94
C GLU A 13 15.12 -0.23 -21.01
N ILE A 14 16.36 0.09 -21.35
CA ILE A 14 17.19 1.03 -20.59
C ILE A 14 17.54 2.18 -21.54
N VAL A 15 17.06 3.38 -21.21
CA VAL A 15 17.35 4.60 -21.95
C VAL A 15 18.33 5.45 -21.15
N ALA A 16 19.55 5.62 -21.66
CA ALA A 16 20.63 6.38 -21.01
C ALA A 16 21.07 7.58 -21.85
N GLY A 17 21.59 8.62 -21.20
CA GLY A 17 22.00 9.87 -21.84
C GLY A 17 22.09 11.04 -20.86
N GLU A 18 22.72 12.13 -21.26
CA GLU A 18 22.91 13.32 -20.42
C GLU A 18 21.60 14.11 -20.21
N PRO A 19 21.46 14.93 -19.15
CA PRO A 19 20.32 15.84 -19.01
C PRO A 19 20.08 16.66 -20.28
N GLY A 20 18.83 16.77 -20.73
CA GLY A 20 18.47 17.52 -21.94
C GLY A 20 18.53 16.74 -23.26
N THR A 21 19.02 15.49 -23.28
CA THR A 21 19.11 14.69 -24.53
C THR A 21 17.80 14.02 -24.98
N GLY A 22 16.66 14.38 -24.37
CA GLY A 22 15.35 13.84 -24.77
C GLY A 22 14.96 12.48 -24.18
N LYS A 23 15.68 11.96 -23.16
CA LYS A 23 15.33 10.69 -22.49
C LYS A 23 13.87 10.62 -22.01
N SER A 24 13.41 11.68 -21.33
CA SER A 24 12.04 11.75 -20.83
C SER A 24 11.01 11.77 -21.96
N VAL A 25 11.36 12.37 -23.10
CA VAL A 25 10.51 12.37 -24.31
C VAL A 25 10.41 10.95 -24.88
N ALA A 26 11.53 10.24 -25.00
CA ALA A 26 11.54 8.85 -25.48
C ALA A 26 10.74 7.91 -24.56
N LEU A 27 10.96 7.98 -23.24
CA LEU A 27 10.20 7.19 -22.25
C LEU A 27 8.71 7.54 -22.24
N GLY A 28 8.37 8.83 -22.41
CA GLY A 28 6.99 9.29 -22.57
C GLY A 28 6.33 8.69 -23.82
N ALA A 29 7.00 8.75 -24.98
CA ALA A 29 6.49 8.20 -26.23
C ALA A 29 6.29 6.67 -26.16
N LEU A 30 7.21 5.94 -25.51
CA LEU A 30 7.05 4.51 -25.25
C LEU A 30 5.83 4.21 -24.36
N SER A 31 5.64 5.01 -23.32
CA SER A 31 4.49 4.89 -22.41
C SER A 31 3.16 5.15 -23.15
N GLU A 32 3.12 6.18 -24.00
CA GLU A 32 1.97 6.48 -24.86
C GLU A 32 1.68 5.35 -25.83
N ALA A 33 2.71 4.80 -26.50
CA ALA A 33 2.54 3.67 -27.41
C ALA A 33 1.93 2.45 -26.71
N ILE A 34 2.33 2.16 -25.47
CA ILE A 34 1.72 1.10 -24.65
C ILE A 34 0.24 1.41 -24.40
N LEU A 35 -0.07 2.63 -23.95
CA LEU A 35 -1.44 3.04 -23.65
C LEU A 35 -2.36 2.93 -24.87
N PHE A 36 -1.91 3.41 -26.04
CA PHE A 36 -2.69 3.35 -27.29
C PHE A 36 -2.76 1.95 -27.91
N SER A 37 -1.92 1.00 -27.47
CA SER A 37 -2.05 -0.41 -27.88
C SER A 37 -3.23 -1.13 -27.19
N GLY A 38 -3.79 -0.54 -26.12
CA GLY A 38 -4.98 -1.07 -25.45
C GLY A 38 -6.23 -0.92 -26.33
N GLN A 39 -6.87 -2.04 -26.67
CA GLN A 39 -8.07 -2.01 -27.52
C GLN A 39 -9.37 -1.75 -26.74
N SER A 40 -9.56 -2.43 -25.61
CA SER A 40 -10.82 -2.37 -24.84
C SER A 40 -10.66 -1.75 -23.45
N ASN A 41 -9.50 -1.96 -22.83
CA ASN A 41 -9.17 -1.48 -21.49
C ASN A 41 -7.82 -0.78 -21.51
N LEU A 42 -7.62 0.16 -20.57
CA LEU A 42 -6.31 0.74 -20.36
C LEU A 42 -5.35 -0.34 -19.83
N PRO A 43 -4.14 -0.47 -20.41
CA PRO A 43 -3.15 -1.37 -19.85
C PRO A 43 -2.65 -0.83 -18.50
N PHE A 44 -2.22 -1.73 -17.62
CA PHE A 44 -1.55 -1.33 -16.39
C PHE A 44 -0.19 -0.71 -16.71
N LEU A 45 -0.03 0.56 -16.33
CA LEU A 45 1.19 1.32 -16.50
C LEU A 45 1.48 2.09 -15.20
N SER A 46 2.69 1.94 -14.68
CA SER A 46 3.19 2.75 -13.57
C SER A 46 4.35 3.61 -14.07
N TYR A 47 4.36 4.87 -13.66
CA TYR A 47 5.38 5.84 -14.05
C TYR A 47 5.92 6.52 -12.79
N VAL A 48 7.23 6.35 -12.52
CA VAL A 48 7.93 7.03 -11.44
C VAL A 48 8.82 8.11 -12.06
N ASP A 49 8.47 9.37 -11.82
CA ASP A 49 9.17 10.53 -12.37
C ASP A 49 9.67 11.42 -11.23
N LYS A 50 10.92 11.87 -11.31
CA LYS A 50 11.43 12.94 -10.43
C LYS A 50 10.91 14.31 -10.85
N GLY A 51 10.62 14.49 -12.14
CA GLY A 51 10.01 15.69 -12.70
C GLY A 51 8.48 15.64 -12.69
N PHE A 52 7.88 16.51 -13.50
CA PHE A 52 6.43 16.56 -13.71
C PHE A 52 6.06 16.13 -15.14
N SER A 53 6.94 15.41 -15.84
CA SER A 53 6.76 15.06 -17.26
C SER A 53 5.55 14.15 -17.46
N ALA A 54 5.30 13.21 -16.54
CA ALA A 54 4.16 12.31 -16.63
C ALA A 54 2.81 12.96 -16.28
N GLN A 55 2.79 14.07 -15.53
CA GLN A 55 1.55 14.68 -15.02
C GLN A 55 0.62 15.16 -16.14
N GLY A 56 1.17 15.70 -17.22
CA GLY A 56 0.39 16.12 -18.38
C GLY A 56 -0.35 14.94 -19.01
N LEU A 57 0.36 13.84 -19.23
CA LEU A 57 -0.20 12.60 -19.80
C LEU A 57 -1.28 12.00 -18.89
N VAL A 58 -1.01 11.91 -17.58
CA VAL A 58 -1.99 11.40 -16.61
C VAL A 58 -3.29 12.21 -16.64
N ARG A 59 -3.20 13.55 -16.64
CA ARG A 59 -4.38 14.42 -16.71
C ARG A 59 -5.13 14.24 -18.02
N LEU A 60 -4.41 14.18 -19.15
CA LEU A 60 -5.00 13.98 -20.47
C LEU A 60 -5.81 12.68 -20.54
N ILE A 61 -5.23 11.56 -20.09
CA ILE A 61 -5.91 10.26 -20.13
C ILE A 61 -7.12 10.28 -19.19
N ARG A 62 -6.96 10.79 -17.97
CA ARG A 62 -8.05 10.87 -16.99
C ARG A 62 -9.22 11.71 -17.51
N ASP A 63 -8.94 12.85 -18.13
CA ASP A 63 -9.98 13.75 -18.65
C ASP A 63 -10.66 13.18 -19.92
N ALA A 64 -9.96 12.30 -20.66
CA ALA A 64 -10.54 11.57 -21.78
C ALA A 64 -11.46 10.40 -21.36
N LEU A 65 -11.37 9.94 -20.10
CA LEU A 65 -12.22 8.86 -19.59
C LEU A 65 -13.59 9.38 -19.12
N PRO A 66 -14.67 8.56 -19.25
CA PRO A 66 -15.93 8.83 -18.58
C PRO A 66 -15.74 8.98 -17.07
N LYS A 67 -16.56 9.82 -16.42
CA LYS A 67 -16.49 10.09 -14.96
C LYS A 67 -16.40 8.82 -14.11
N SER A 68 -17.15 7.78 -14.47
CA SER A 68 -17.16 6.50 -13.75
C SER A 68 -15.82 5.75 -13.80
N ARG A 69 -14.96 6.04 -14.78
CA ARG A 69 -13.67 5.37 -15.03
C ARG A 69 -12.45 6.21 -14.68
N GLN A 70 -12.62 7.48 -14.31
CA GLN A 70 -11.50 8.36 -13.97
C GLN A 70 -10.63 7.84 -12.83
N HIS A 71 -11.18 6.98 -11.96
CA HIS A 71 -10.47 6.31 -10.88
C HIS A 71 -9.39 5.32 -11.38
N GLU A 72 -9.44 4.89 -12.65
CA GLU A 72 -8.44 4.02 -13.27
C GLU A 72 -7.08 4.73 -13.48
N VAL A 73 -7.06 6.07 -13.45
CA VAL A 73 -5.88 6.89 -13.77
C VAL A 73 -5.56 7.79 -12.59
N ILE A 74 -4.46 7.50 -11.91
CA ILE A 74 -4.04 8.20 -10.71
C ILE A 74 -2.69 8.88 -10.94
N GLY A 75 -2.63 10.18 -10.67
CA GLY A 75 -1.39 10.96 -10.63
C GLY A 75 -1.13 11.44 -9.21
N LEU A 76 0.03 11.06 -8.67
CA LEU A 76 0.45 11.49 -7.34
C LEU A 76 1.75 12.27 -7.46
N VAL A 77 1.78 13.44 -6.82
CA VAL A 77 3.02 14.17 -6.57
C VAL A 77 3.37 13.89 -5.12
N LEU A 78 4.46 13.16 -4.90
CA LEU A 78 4.88 12.82 -3.55
C LEU A 78 5.46 14.06 -2.88
N GLU A 79 4.81 14.48 -1.80
CA GLU A 79 5.27 15.57 -0.95
C GLU A 79 5.54 15.02 0.45
N ASN A 80 6.50 15.61 1.16
CA ASN A 80 6.71 15.30 2.57
C ASN A 80 5.63 16.00 3.41
N SER A 81 4.41 15.47 3.36
CA SER A 81 3.25 16.00 4.08
C SER A 81 2.38 14.87 4.63
N ARG A 82 1.63 15.17 5.69
CA ARG A 82 0.74 14.17 6.33
C ARG A 82 -0.30 13.58 5.37
N GLN A 83 -0.69 14.33 4.33
CA GLN A 83 -1.67 13.88 3.34
C GLN A 83 -1.14 12.74 2.46
N HIS A 84 0.18 12.67 2.26
CA HIS A 84 0.84 11.63 1.47
C HIS A 84 1.50 10.57 2.34
N CYS A 85 1.28 10.61 3.66
CA CYS A 85 1.79 9.60 4.57
C CYS A 85 1.02 8.28 4.39
N LYS A 86 1.76 7.18 4.33
CA LYS A 86 1.23 5.83 4.23
C LYS A 86 1.96 4.93 5.21
N ASN A 87 1.21 4.03 5.84
CA ASN A 87 1.77 2.97 6.64
C ASN A 87 2.32 1.89 5.70
N PRO A 88 3.62 1.58 5.68
CA PRO A 88 4.16 0.53 4.83
C PRO A 88 3.61 -0.85 5.20
N PHE A 89 3.13 -1.03 6.44
CA PHE A 89 2.53 -2.24 6.97
C PHE A 89 1.05 -2.42 6.62
N ASP A 90 0.49 -1.57 5.76
CA ASP A 90 -0.85 -1.82 5.22
C ASP A 90 -0.81 -2.99 4.21
N VAL A 91 -1.58 -4.05 4.46
CA VAL A 91 -1.73 -5.18 3.51
C VAL A 91 -3.02 -5.06 2.70
N GLN A 92 -3.25 -6.03 1.81
CA GLN A 92 -4.46 -6.07 0.99
C GLN A 92 -5.74 -6.13 1.83
N LEU A 93 -6.75 -5.36 1.44
CA LEU A 93 -8.05 -5.34 2.08
C LEU A 93 -8.62 -6.76 2.22
N GLY A 94 -9.00 -7.12 3.45
CA GLY A 94 -9.51 -8.44 3.81
C GLY A 94 -8.46 -9.35 4.42
N MET A 95 -7.18 -9.13 4.14
CA MET A 95 -6.09 -9.88 4.74
C MET A 95 -5.88 -9.49 6.22
N LYS A 96 -5.28 -10.41 6.98
CA LYS A 96 -4.79 -10.16 8.35
C LYS A 96 -3.28 -10.32 8.47
N TYR A 97 -2.65 -10.84 7.41
CA TYR A 97 -1.23 -11.16 7.33
C TYR A 97 -0.73 -10.77 5.93
N PRO A 98 0.52 -10.35 5.79
CA PRO A 98 1.12 -10.07 4.50
C PRO A 98 1.28 -11.36 3.70
N ILE A 99 1.12 -11.29 2.38
CA ILE A 99 1.59 -12.35 1.49
C ILE A 99 3.13 -12.33 1.39
N THR A 100 3.75 -13.40 0.90
CA THR A 100 5.22 -13.52 0.84
C THR A 100 5.92 -12.31 0.19
N PRO A 101 5.47 -11.77 -0.96
CA PRO A 101 6.11 -10.58 -1.53
C PRO A 101 5.98 -9.32 -0.67
N GLU A 102 4.86 -9.17 0.03
CA GLU A 102 4.64 -8.05 0.97
C GLU A 102 5.54 -8.20 2.19
N LEU A 103 5.65 -9.41 2.75
CA LEU A 103 6.55 -9.66 3.88
C LEU A 103 8.01 -9.37 3.52
N GLU A 104 8.48 -9.85 2.37
CA GLU A 104 9.82 -9.54 1.88
C GLU A 104 10.02 -8.03 1.69
N TYR A 105 9.02 -7.31 1.17
CA TYR A 105 9.06 -5.85 1.09
C TYR A 105 9.18 -5.19 2.46
N LEU A 106 8.40 -5.61 3.45
CA LEU A 106 8.42 -5.07 4.81
C LEU A 106 9.78 -5.30 5.50
N VAL A 107 10.33 -6.51 5.37
CA VAL A 107 11.65 -6.85 5.90
C VAL A 107 12.72 -5.97 5.25
N ASN A 108 12.68 -5.78 3.92
CA ASN A 108 13.63 -4.91 3.22
C ASN A 108 13.52 -3.44 3.66
N ILE A 109 12.31 -2.94 3.92
CA ILE A 109 12.12 -1.59 4.50
C ILE A 109 12.77 -1.51 5.88
N GLY A 110 12.56 -2.50 6.73
CA GLY A 110 13.20 -2.59 8.05
C GLY A 110 14.73 -2.62 7.96
N GLU A 111 15.28 -3.44 7.05
CA GLU A 111 16.72 -3.53 6.81
C GLU A 111 17.32 -2.18 6.41
N ILE A 112 16.65 -1.45 5.51
CA ILE A 112 17.09 -0.11 5.07
C ILE A 112 17.14 0.86 6.25
N LEU A 113 16.18 0.80 7.18
CA LEU A 113 16.18 1.64 8.38
C LEU A 113 17.32 1.27 9.35
N CYS A 114 17.84 0.05 9.27
CA CYS A 114 18.97 -0.41 10.07
C CYS A 114 20.33 -0.20 9.39
N VAL A 115 20.39 0.25 8.13
CA VAL A 115 21.65 0.45 7.41
C VAL A 115 22.53 1.47 8.13
N ASN A 116 23.78 1.08 8.41
CA ASN A 116 24.80 2.02 8.87
C ASN A 116 25.26 2.88 7.68
N PRO A 117 25.19 4.22 7.77
CA PRO A 117 25.55 5.12 6.66
C PRO A 117 27.03 5.04 6.25
N ASP A 118 27.92 4.66 7.16
CA ASP A 118 29.36 4.57 6.89
C ASP A 118 29.72 3.28 6.13
N THR A 119 29.04 2.17 6.42
CA THR A 119 29.31 0.86 5.82
C THR A 119 28.35 0.49 4.69
N GLY A 120 27.22 1.19 4.55
CA GLY A 120 26.17 0.89 3.58
C GLY A 120 25.44 -0.44 3.84
N THR A 121 25.61 -1.02 5.02
CA THR A 121 25.04 -2.33 5.40
C THR A 121 24.45 -2.30 6.80
N PRO A 122 23.39 -3.08 7.08
CA PRO A 122 22.85 -3.20 8.43
C PRO A 122 23.83 -3.97 9.35
N PRO A 123 23.79 -3.74 10.68
CA PRO A 123 24.55 -4.53 11.64
C PRO A 123 24.16 -6.00 11.53
N ASN A 124 25.15 -6.88 11.28
CA ASN A 124 24.95 -8.32 11.15
C ASN A 124 23.72 -8.67 10.28
N SER A 125 23.84 -8.45 8.97
CA SER A 125 22.70 -8.45 8.05
C SER A 125 21.82 -9.70 8.11
N GLN A 126 22.39 -10.88 8.38
CA GLN A 126 21.62 -12.12 8.48
C GLN A 126 20.71 -12.10 9.72
N ASP A 127 21.27 -11.80 10.89
CA ASP A 127 20.52 -11.75 12.14
C ASP A 127 19.51 -10.61 12.14
N CYS A 128 19.88 -9.45 11.58
CA CYS A 128 18.97 -8.31 11.41
C CYS A 128 17.73 -8.70 10.60
N ARG A 129 17.92 -9.35 9.44
CA ARG A 129 16.83 -9.83 8.59
C ARG A 129 15.92 -10.81 9.33
N GLN A 130 16.51 -11.77 10.04
CA GLN A 130 15.77 -12.78 10.79
C GLN A 130 14.93 -12.15 11.91
N ILE A 131 15.53 -11.27 12.71
CA ILE A 131 14.85 -10.55 13.80
C ILE A 131 13.69 -9.72 13.24
N LEU A 132 13.93 -8.96 12.15
CA LEU A 132 12.90 -8.17 11.48
C LEU A 132 11.73 -9.05 11.02
N GLY A 133 12.00 -10.19 10.38
CA GLY A 133 10.97 -11.14 9.98
C GLY A 133 10.14 -11.65 11.15
N MET A 134 10.79 -11.99 12.28
CA MET A 134 10.12 -12.47 13.48
C MET A 134 9.22 -11.40 14.11
N ILE A 135 9.73 -10.19 14.34
CA ILE A 135 8.94 -9.12 14.99
C ILE A 135 7.80 -8.64 14.10
N ILE A 136 8.00 -8.59 12.77
CA ILE A 136 6.92 -8.25 11.83
C ILE A 136 5.84 -9.32 11.89
N GLY A 137 6.22 -10.60 11.82
CA GLY A 137 5.28 -11.71 11.95
C GLY A 137 4.47 -11.67 13.25
N LYS A 138 5.15 -11.42 14.37
CA LYS A 138 4.53 -11.31 15.70
C LYS A 138 3.57 -10.12 15.80
N ALA A 139 3.89 -9.00 15.18
CA ALA A 139 3.02 -7.82 15.14
C ALA A 139 1.70 -8.13 14.42
N TYR A 140 1.76 -8.77 13.24
CA TYR A 140 0.55 -9.20 12.54
C TYR A 140 -0.23 -10.26 13.31
N GLU A 141 0.44 -11.26 13.89
CA GLU A 141 -0.22 -12.30 14.69
C GLU A 141 -0.95 -11.70 15.90
N THR A 142 -0.31 -10.73 16.56
CA THR A 142 -0.89 -10.04 17.71
C THR A 142 -2.15 -9.30 17.30
N ASN A 143 -2.09 -8.48 16.25
CA ASN A 143 -3.26 -7.74 15.79
C ASN A 143 -4.35 -8.68 15.23
N ALA A 144 -3.98 -9.78 14.57
CA ALA A 144 -4.94 -10.68 13.96
C ALA A 144 -5.71 -11.55 14.97
N SER A 145 -5.03 -11.96 16.06
CA SER A 145 -5.51 -13.05 16.94
C SER A 145 -5.34 -12.79 18.44
N LEU A 146 -4.17 -12.32 18.89
CA LEU A 146 -3.87 -12.27 20.34
C LEU A 146 -4.48 -11.04 21.03
N ALA A 147 -4.30 -9.87 20.43
CA ALA A 147 -4.80 -8.60 20.92
C ALA A 147 -5.25 -7.71 19.75
N PRO A 148 -6.35 -8.04 19.05
CA PRO A 148 -6.85 -7.23 17.96
C PRO A 148 -7.19 -5.80 18.39
N VAL A 149 -6.84 -4.85 17.52
CA VAL A 149 -7.05 -3.42 17.78
C VAL A 149 -8.54 -3.14 17.86
N ARG A 150 -8.97 -2.59 19.00
CA ARG A 150 -10.37 -2.24 19.24
C ARG A 150 -10.75 -1.03 18.41
N TYR A 151 -11.96 -1.08 17.87
CA TYR A 151 -12.56 0.05 17.20
C TYR A 151 -12.71 1.21 18.18
N ALA A 152 -12.23 2.38 17.75
CA ALA A 152 -12.31 3.61 18.52
C ALA A 152 -13.13 4.64 17.73
N PRO A 153 -14.34 5.01 18.22
CA PRO A 153 -15.13 6.08 17.61
C PRO A 153 -14.32 7.36 17.51
N THR A 154 -14.60 8.19 16.50
CA THR A 154 -13.95 9.47 16.17
C THR A 154 -12.53 9.39 15.62
N LEU A 155 -11.86 8.23 15.72
CA LEU A 155 -10.51 8.07 15.17
C LEU A 155 -10.50 8.20 13.64
N GLU A 156 -11.51 7.61 13.00
CA GLU A 156 -11.70 7.68 11.55
C GLU A 156 -13.14 8.12 11.24
N PRO A 157 -13.39 9.43 11.10
CA PRO A 157 -14.74 9.96 10.93
C PRO A 157 -15.48 9.40 9.71
N SER A 158 -14.75 9.07 8.63
CA SER A 158 -15.34 8.48 7.43
C SER A 158 -15.90 7.08 7.65
N VAL A 159 -15.30 6.31 8.58
CA VAL A 159 -15.82 5.00 9.01
C VAL A 159 -17.07 5.20 9.85
N ASP A 160 -17.05 6.15 10.77
CA ASP A 160 -18.19 6.44 11.65
C ASP A 160 -19.43 6.85 10.84
N GLU A 161 -19.26 7.76 9.89
CA GLU A 161 -20.32 8.20 8.97
C GLU A 161 -20.90 7.02 8.18
N ALA A 162 -20.04 6.13 7.66
CA ALA A 162 -20.48 4.96 6.91
C ALA A 162 -21.25 3.96 7.80
N LEU A 163 -20.84 3.77 9.06
CA LEU A 163 -21.53 2.92 10.02
C LEU A 163 -22.94 3.44 10.35
N ASP A 164 -23.10 4.75 10.47
CA ASP A 164 -24.39 5.38 10.75
C ASP A 164 -25.28 5.36 9.49
N LYS A 165 -24.74 5.74 8.33
CA LYS A 165 -25.45 5.73 7.03
C LYS A 165 -26.00 4.35 6.65
N THR A 166 -25.24 3.29 6.90
CA THR A 166 -25.63 1.91 6.57
C THR A 166 -26.56 1.27 7.60
N GLY A 167 -26.79 1.93 8.73
CA GLY A 167 -27.56 1.39 9.86
C GLY A 167 -26.85 0.29 10.65
N ILE A 168 -25.56 0.00 10.37
CA ILE A 168 -24.78 -0.99 11.11
C ILE A 168 -24.68 -0.59 12.58
N ARG A 169 -24.53 0.70 12.88
CA ARG A 169 -24.45 1.22 14.25
C ARG A 169 -25.61 0.74 15.13
N LEU A 170 -26.82 0.73 14.59
CA LEU A 170 -28.05 0.37 15.29
C LEU A 170 -28.31 -1.15 15.34
N ALA A 171 -27.59 -1.93 14.55
CA ALA A 171 -27.77 -3.38 14.49
C ALA A 171 -27.15 -4.12 15.69
N TYR A 172 -26.28 -3.46 16.46
CA TYR A 172 -25.56 -4.02 17.59
C TYR A 172 -25.71 -3.14 18.84
N ASP A 173 -25.69 -3.76 20.01
CA ASP A 173 -25.80 -3.07 21.28
C ASP A 173 -24.48 -2.42 21.74
N SER A 174 -24.53 -1.62 22.81
CA SER A 174 -23.36 -0.96 23.38
C SER A 174 -22.31 -1.93 23.92
N THR A 175 -22.73 -3.12 24.34
CA THR A 175 -21.82 -4.16 24.88
C THR A 175 -20.97 -4.73 23.77
N TRP A 176 -21.56 -5.00 22.60
CA TRP A 176 -20.84 -5.43 21.41
C TRP A 176 -19.86 -4.35 20.94
N TRP A 177 -20.32 -3.10 20.80
CA TRP A 177 -19.47 -1.98 20.38
C TRP A 177 -18.28 -1.72 21.31
N SER A 178 -18.40 -2.01 22.61
CA SER A 178 -17.28 -1.88 23.57
C SER A 178 -16.13 -2.88 23.36
N LYS A 179 -16.40 -3.96 22.60
CA LYS A 179 -15.45 -5.04 22.31
C LYS A 179 -15.12 -5.15 20.82
N ALA A 180 -15.88 -4.46 19.97
CA ALA A 180 -15.72 -4.49 18.53
C ALA A 180 -14.30 -4.12 18.12
N THR A 181 -13.78 -4.84 17.14
CA THR A 181 -12.45 -4.64 16.57
C THR A 181 -12.53 -3.91 15.23
N TRP A 182 -11.42 -3.28 14.82
CA TRP A 182 -11.34 -2.69 13.49
C TRP A 182 -11.52 -3.71 12.37
N TYR A 183 -11.15 -4.98 12.60
CA TYR A 183 -11.42 -6.08 11.65
C TYR A 183 -12.91 -6.36 11.48
N GLU A 184 -13.68 -6.42 12.56
CA GLU A 184 -15.13 -6.63 12.48
C GLU A 184 -15.83 -5.45 11.80
N VAL A 185 -15.43 -4.21 12.14
CA VAL A 185 -15.95 -3.00 11.50
C VAL A 185 -15.65 -2.97 10.00
N ARG A 186 -14.42 -3.31 9.61
CA ARG A 186 -14.01 -3.48 8.21
C ARG A 186 -14.93 -4.46 7.48
N ASP A 187 -15.11 -5.65 8.05
CA ASP A 187 -15.88 -6.72 7.39
C ASP A 187 -17.35 -6.32 7.24
N LEU A 188 -17.96 -5.73 8.28
CA LEU A 188 -19.33 -5.24 8.22
C LEU A 188 -19.55 -4.19 7.12
N LEU A 189 -18.64 -3.21 7.02
CA LEU A 189 -18.71 -2.18 5.98
C LEU A 189 -18.48 -2.75 4.58
N PHE A 190 -17.55 -3.70 4.45
CA PHE A 190 -17.28 -4.38 3.19
C PHE A 190 -18.53 -5.13 2.70
N PHE A 191 -19.22 -5.87 3.57
CA PHE A 191 -20.46 -6.58 3.23
C PHE A 191 -21.61 -5.64 2.85
N ARG A 192 -21.58 -4.37 3.27
CA ARG A 192 -22.53 -3.33 2.85
C ARG A 192 -22.11 -2.59 1.58
N GLY A 193 -20.97 -2.92 0.99
CA GLY A 193 -20.44 -2.28 -0.21
C GLY A 193 -19.75 -0.93 0.04
N GLU A 194 -19.54 -0.54 1.30
CA GLU A 194 -18.85 0.71 1.66
C GLU A 194 -17.31 0.51 1.60
N LEU A 195 -16.78 0.27 0.40
CA LEU A 195 -15.39 -0.13 0.18
C LEU A 195 -14.36 0.89 0.69
N ALA A 196 -14.62 2.19 0.49
CA ALA A 196 -13.72 3.24 0.95
C ALA A 196 -13.60 3.23 2.48
N ALA A 197 -14.74 3.22 3.19
CA ALA A 197 -14.77 3.16 4.65
C ALA A 197 -14.20 1.84 5.18
N ALA A 198 -14.54 0.70 4.55
CA ALA A 198 -13.95 -0.59 4.90
C ALA A 198 -12.41 -0.57 4.76
N THR A 199 -11.88 0.09 3.73
CA THR A 199 -10.43 0.26 3.53
C THR A 199 -9.81 1.11 4.63
N ARG A 200 -10.46 2.21 5.02
CA ARG A 200 -9.99 3.04 6.15
C ARG A 200 -9.99 2.28 7.47
N ALA A 201 -11.05 1.52 7.76
CA ALA A 201 -11.14 0.65 8.92
C ALA A 201 -10.06 -0.45 8.89
N HIS A 202 -9.78 -1.01 7.72
CA HIS A 202 -8.73 -2.01 7.55
C HIS A 202 -7.36 -1.49 7.98
N TYR A 203 -6.98 -0.28 7.56
CA TYR A 203 -5.70 0.33 7.94
C TYR A 203 -5.56 0.52 9.45
N GLN A 204 -6.65 0.82 10.17
CA GLN A 204 -6.62 0.93 11.64
C GLN A 204 -6.38 -0.40 12.36
N ALA A 205 -6.56 -1.54 11.67
CA ALA A 205 -6.27 -2.86 12.21
C ALA A 205 -4.82 -3.32 11.96
N MET A 206 -4.09 -2.61 11.09
CA MET A 206 -2.73 -2.98 10.69
C MET A 206 -1.72 -2.55 11.76
N PRO A 207 -0.60 -3.27 11.93
CA PRO A 207 0.48 -2.82 12.79
C PRO A 207 1.14 -1.56 12.23
N GLU A 208 1.74 -0.76 13.10
CA GLU A 208 2.58 0.38 12.74
C GLU A 208 4.06 0.10 13.06
N LEU A 209 4.95 0.91 12.49
CA LEU A 209 6.39 0.79 12.75
C LEU A 209 6.73 0.89 14.25
N SER A 210 5.99 1.72 14.99
CA SER A 210 6.15 1.88 16.43
C SER A 210 5.84 0.60 17.22
N ASP A 211 4.94 -0.25 16.73
CA ASP A 211 4.54 -1.48 17.42
C ASP A 211 5.69 -2.49 17.44
N LEU A 212 6.57 -2.46 16.43
CA LEU A 212 7.70 -3.38 16.33
C LEU A 212 8.66 -3.27 17.53
N GLN A 213 8.76 -2.10 18.16
CA GLN A 213 9.62 -1.88 19.33
C GLN A 213 9.21 -2.74 20.52
N VAL A 214 7.92 -3.04 20.65
CA VAL A 214 7.40 -3.88 21.74
C VAL A 214 7.92 -5.31 21.61
N TYR A 215 7.94 -5.84 20.38
CA TYR A 215 8.32 -7.22 20.09
C TYR A 215 9.84 -7.44 20.02
N LEU A 216 10.66 -6.39 19.94
CA LEU A 216 12.11 -6.52 20.08
C LEU A 216 12.54 -7.11 21.43
N ASN A 217 11.70 -6.97 22.46
CA ASN A 217 11.97 -7.49 23.80
C ASN A 217 11.29 -8.83 24.09
N ASP A 218 10.62 -9.42 23.10
CA ASP A 218 9.96 -10.73 23.23
C ASP A 218 11.00 -11.82 23.53
N GLU A 219 10.61 -12.79 24.36
CA GLU A 219 11.48 -13.90 24.76
C GLU A 219 11.90 -14.74 23.55
N ASP A 220 10.98 -14.93 22.58
CA ASP A 220 11.24 -15.68 21.34
C ASP A 220 12.31 -15.02 20.47
N VAL A 221 12.48 -13.70 20.57
CA VAL A 221 13.42 -12.91 19.76
C VAL A 221 14.78 -12.78 20.46
N ARG A 222 14.82 -12.91 21.79
CA ARG A 222 16.05 -12.84 22.58
C ARG A 222 16.80 -14.17 22.69
N ALA A 223 16.12 -15.29 22.44
CA ALA A 223 16.66 -16.65 22.49
C ALA A 223 17.53 -16.98 21.27
#